data_AF-A0A086MCH9-F1
#
_entry.id   AF-A0A086MCH9-F1
#
_cell.length_a   1.000
_cell.length_b   1.000
_cell.length_c   1.000
_cell.angle_alpha   90.00
_cell.angle_beta   90.00
_cell.angle_gamma   90.00
#
_symmetry.space_group_name_H-M   'P 1'
#
loop_
_entity.id
_entity.type
_entity.pdbx_description
1 polymer ?
#
loop_
_entity_poly.entity_id
_entity_poly.type
_entity_poly.pdbx_seq_one_letter_code
_entity_poly.pdbx_strand_id
1 'polypeptide(L)'
;MSVRFFAALPLTVLLGTSALAQQQFPAVLAGHAVLPALSFVDAPVDAPADLKVSGKFTTGKRVEALGTIEGTSGDRPTGVKLPFHGQPLQGHSGIKSMGDGTFWVITDNGFGSKANSPDSMLYLNRHRIDWSKGSVERLETVFLHDPDKKVPFRIANEGTEKRYLTGSDFDLESFQPVGDKLWIADEFGPYLIKADRSGKIEAVYETLVDGKPARSPDHYAVTTPAVPTGSVNFTVRRSKGYEGMAASKDGKFLYALLEGPIWDAEKKQWETIDGREYLRILEFDVAAEKWTGRHWKYALDQNGLAIGDFNMIDATTGLVIERDNGEGTADRACPQGEKRPDCFQDPAKFKRIVKIELSESNVNSVVRKVGYVDLMQIADPNKKARKPLNDTVLTFPFFTIENVDVVDDRHIVVGNDNNLPFSSSREPTKQDDNEFVLLDVADLLKAR
;
A
#
# COMPACT_ATOMS: atom_id res chain seq x y z
N MET A 1 -27.97 -76.65 -1.86
CA MET A 1 -26.71 -76.00 -2.27
C MET A 1 -27.04 -74.57 -2.69
N SER A 2 -26.73 -73.58 -1.85
CA SER A 2 -26.89 -72.16 -2.20
C SER A 2 -25.56 -71.46 -1.93
N VAL A 3 -24.87 -71.11 -3.01
CA VAL A 3 -23.61 -70.37 -3.00
C VAL A 3 -23.96 -68.89 -2.89
N ARG A 4 -23.51 -68.21 -1.84
CA ARG A 4 -23.60 -66.75 -1.69
C ARG A 4 -22.31 -66.12 -2.19
N PHE A 5 -22.41 -65.30 -3.23
CA PHE A 5 -21.34 -64.40 -3.67
C PHE A 5 -21.30 -63.16 -2.77
N PHE A 6 -20.13 -62.88 -2.19
CA PHE A 6 -19.85 -61.58 -1.57
C PHE A 6 -19.25 -60.65 -2.62
N ALA A 7 -19.95 -59.57 -2.94
CA ALA A 7 -19.44 -58.46 -3.73
C ALA A 7 -18.66 -57.51 -2.81
N ALA A 8 -17.37 -57.32 -3.06
CA ALA A 8 -16.55 -56.31 -2.39
C ALA A 8 -16.67 -54.98 -3.13
N LEU A 9 -17.16 -53.94 -2.45
CA LEU A 9 -17.12 -52.55 -2.93
C LEU A 9 -15.71 -51.97 -2.69
N PRO A 10 -15.07 -51.32 -3.66
CA PRO A 10 -13.83 -50.60 -3.42
C PRO A 10 -14.12 -49.29 -2.68
N LEU A 11 -13.43 -49.09 -1.55
CA LEU A 11 -13.46 -47.86 -0.78
C LEU A 11 -12.52 -46.84 -1.43
N THR A 12 -13.07 -45.90 -2.19
CA THR A 12 -12.32 -44.76 -2.75
C THR A 12 -12.00 -43.78 -1.61
N VAL A 13 -10.74 -43.74 -1.17
CA VAL A 13 -10.25 -42.73 -0.23
C VAL A 13 -10.04 -41.43 -1.00
N LEU A 14 -10.97 -40.49 -0.84
CA LEU A 14 -10.79 -39.09 -1.24
C LEU A 14 -9.74 -38.47 -0.29
N LEU A 15 -8.52 -38.30 -0.79
CA LEU A 15 -7.52 -37.44 -0.17
C LEU A 15 -7.97 -35.98 -0.34
N GLY A 16 -8.79 -35.49 0.60
CA GLY A 16 -9.05 -34.06 0.72
C GLY A 16 -7.77 -33.35 1.15
N THR A 17 -7.25 -32.47 0.31
CA THR A 17 -6.26 -31.48 0.73
C THR A 17 -6.90 -30.63 1.80
N SER A 18 -6.49 -30.83 3.05
CA SER A 18 -6.88 -29.95 4.14
C SER A 18 -6.25 -28.60 3.83
N ALA A 19 -7.05 -27.62 3.43
CA ALA A 19 -6.63 -26.23 3.46
C ALA A 19 -6.24 -25.95 4.92
N LEU A 20 -4.94 -25.90 5.20
CA LEU A 20 -4.45 -25.52 6.53
C LEU A 20 -4.91 -24.08 6.74
N ALA A 21 -5.89 -23.90 7.63
CA ALA A 21 -6.28 -22.58 8.08
C ALA A 21 -5.02 -21.87 8.61
N GLN A 22 -4.77 -20.65 8.14
CA GLN A 22 -3.61 -19.88 8.58
C GLN A 22 -3.68 -19.68 10.10
N GLN A 23 -2.55 -19.87 10.78
CA GLN A 23 -2.47 -19.67 12.22
C GLN A 23 -2.49 -18.17 12.55
N GLN A 24 -3.43 -17.77 13.41
CA GLN A 24 -3.42 -16.44 14.02
C GLN A 24 -2.43 -16.42 15.19
N PHE A 25 -1.65 -15.34 15.26
CA PHE A 25 -0.72 -15.04 16.34
C PHE A 25 -1.22 -13.81 17.13
N PRO A 26 -0.85 -13.69 18.41
CA PRO A 26 -1.18 -12.51 19.20
C PRO A 26 -0.40 -11.28 18.71
N ALA A 27 -1.04 -10.11 18.82
CA ALA A 27 -0.39 -8.81 18.69
C ALA A 27 -0.67 -7.99 19.96
N VAL A 28 0.38 -7.50 20.61
CA VAL A 28 0.27 -6.67 21.82
C VAL A 28 0.81 -5.28 21.52
N LEU A 29 0.04 -4.25 21.85
CA LEU A 29 0.43 -2.86 21.68
C LEU A 29 1.61 -2.52 22.61
N ALA A 30 2.77 -2.26 22.02
CA ALA A 30 3.98 -1.82 22.71
C ALA A 30 4.13 -0.29 22.71
N GLY A 31 3.61 0.37 21.67
CA GLY A 31 3.63 1.83 21.53
C GLY A 31 2.58 2.32 20.54
N HIS A 32 2.12 3.56 20.72
CA HIS A 32 1.17 4.21 19.83
C HIS A 32 1.59 5.67 19.69
N ALA A 33 1.78 6.15 18.47
CA ALA A 33 2.11 7.54 18.16
C ALA A 33 1.14 8.11 17.13
N VAL A 34 0.95 9.43 17.18
CA VAL A 34 -0.02 10.14 16.35
C VAL A 34 0.65 11.35 15.71
N LEU A 35 0.51 11.47 14.40
CA LEU A 35 0.78 12.68 13.63
C LEU A 35 -0.59 13.32 13.32
N PRO A 36 -0.88 14.54 13.83
CA PRO A 36 -2.17 15.19 13.63
C PRO A 36 -2.54 15.29 12.14
N ALA A 37 -3.81 15.07 11.81
CA ALA A 37 -4.30 15.10 10.42
C ALA A 37 -3.87 16.36 9.65
N LEU A 38 -4.05 17.53 10.27
CA LEU A 38 -3.71 18.83 9.69
C LEU A 38 -2.24 19.19 9.89
N SER A 39 -1.35 18.31 9.45
CA SER A 39 0.11 18.54 9.43
C SER A 39 0.57 18.78 7.99
N PHE A 40 1.32 19.85 7.77
CA PHE A 40 1.73 20.29 6.43
C PHE A 40 3.23 20.59 6.36
N VAL A 41 3.75 20.58 5.14
CA VAL A 41 5.09 21.06 4.78
C VAL A 41 4.96 22.08 3.66
N ASP A 42 5.75 23.16 3.75
CA ASP A 42 5.84 24.12 2.66
C ASP A 42 6.58 23.49 1.46
N ALA A 43 6.11 23.79 0.25
CA ALA A 43 6.86 23.46 -0.95
C ALA A 43 8.25 24.14 -0.93
N PRO A 44 9.28 23.55 -1.55
CA PRO A 44 10.59 24.18 -1.70
C PRO A 44 10.49 25.62 -2.23
N VAL A 45 11.41 26.49 -1.81
CA VAL A 45 11.38 27.92 -2.17
C VAL A 45 11.46 28.14 -3.68
N ASP A 46 12.18 27.26 -4.38
CA ASP A 46 12.36 27.20 -5.83
C ASP A 46 11.25 26.43 -6.57
N ALA A 47 10.27 25.86 -5.85
CA ALA A 47 9.12 25.22 -6.47
C ALA A 47 8.19 26.26 -7.12
N PRO A 48 7.52 25.91 -8.24
CA PRO A 48 6.52 26.76 -8.87
C PRO A 48 5.43 27.20 -7.90
N ALA A 49 4.89 28.41 -8.10
CA ALA A 49 3.83 28.95 -7.26
C ALA A 49 2.59 28.04 -7.18
N ASP A 50 2.33 27.28 -8.25
CA ASP A 50 1.23 26.30 -8.30
C ASP A 50 1.37 25.21 -7.22
N LEU A 51 2.58 24.81 -6.83
CA LEU A 51 2.81 23.76 -5.83
C LEU A 51 2.74 24.26 -4.38
N LYS A 52 2.56 25.57 -4.15
CA LYS A 52 2.39 26.13 -2.80
C LYS A 52 0.99 25.89 -2.23
N VAL A 53 0.06 25.45 -3.07
CA VAL A 53 -1.31 25.12 -2.70
C VAL A 53 -1.66 23.79 -3.34
N SER A 54 -2.04 22.80 -2.54
CA SER A 54 -2.42 21.47 -3.01
C SER A 54 -3.94 21.28 -3.00
N GLY A 55 -4.48 20.51 -3.94
CA GLY A 55 -5.87 20.06 -3.93
C GLY A 55 -6.82 20.97 -4.73
N LYS A 56 -6.32 21.75 -5.68
CA LYS A 56 -7.16 22.65 -6.51
C LYS A 56 -7.97 21.90 -7.56
N PHE A 57 -7.63 20.65 -7.87
CA PHE A 57 -8.18 19.91 -9.01
C PHE A 57 -9.08 18.73 -8.64
N THR A 58 -9.37 18.55 -7.36
CA THR A 58 -10.11 17.40 -6.81
C THR A 58 -11.59 17.35 -7.19
N THR A 59 -12.14 18.42 -7.78
CA THR A 59 -13.55 18.48 -8.21
C THR A 59 -13.75 18.24 -9.71
N GLY A 60 -12.68 17.86 -10.43
CA GLY A 60 -12.65 17.80 -11.90
C GLY A 60 -12.61 19.18 -12.58
N LYS A 61 -12.66 20.27 -11.79
CA LYS A 61 -12.39 21.64 -12.20
C LYS A 61 -11.46 22.30 -11.19
N ARG A 62 -10.72 23.31 -11.65
CA ARG A 62 -9.84 24.12 -10.82
C ARG A 62 -10.67 24.95 -9.82
N VAL A 63 -10.29 24.91 -8.56
CA VAL A 63 -10.81 25.75 -7.47
C VAL A 63 -9.62 26.40 -6.76
N GLU A 64 -9.51 27.73 -6.81
CA GLU A 64 -8.38 28.46 -6.19
C GLU A 64 -8.65 28.87 -4.73
N ALA A 65 -9.93 28.97 -4.34
CA ALA A 65 -10.30 29.46 -3.03
C ALA A 65 -10.02 28.40 -1.95
N LEU A 66 -9.04 28.67 -1.08
CA LEU A 66 -8.63 27.79 0.01
C LEU A 66 -9.80 27.40 0.93
N GLY A 67 -9.82 26.15 1.39
CA GLY A 67 -10.78 25.68 2.39
C GLY A 67 -12.25 25.80 1.99
N THR A 68 -12.57 25.68 0.70
CA THR A 68 -13.95 25.82 0.20
C THR A 68 -14.62 24.51 -0.19
N ILE A 69 -13.84 23.48 -0.49
CA ILE A 69 -14.33 22.15 -0.87
C ILE A 69 -14.28 21.25 0.34
N GLU A 70 -15.41 20.65 0.72
CA GLU A 70 -15.49 19.67 1.81
C GLU A 70 -14.87 18.34 1.35
N GLY A 71 -13.92 17.81 2.13
CA GLY A 71 -13.43 16.45 1.98
C GLY A 71 -14.48 15.45 2.43
N THR A 72 -14.61 14.34 1.71
CA THR A 72 -15.58 13.30 2.05
C THR A 72 -14.96 11.91 2.01
N SER A 73 -15.32 11.09 3.00
CA SER A 73 -15.06 9.66 3.05
C SER A 73 -16.33 8.94 2.60
N GLY A 74 -16.35 8.52 1.32
CA GLY A 74 -17.60 8.24 0.62
C GLY A 74 -18.51 9.48 0.64
N ASP A 75 -19.72 9.32 1.19
CA ASP A 75 -20.70 10.42 1.33
C ASP A 75 -20.61 11.17 2.67
N ARG A 76 -19.63 10.85 3.52
CA ARG A 76 -19.51 11.41 4.88
C ARG A 76 -18.53 12.59 4.90
N PRO A 77 -18.91 13.76 5.47
CA PRO A 77 -17.99 14.88 5.57
C PRO A 77 -16.86 14.55 6.56
N THR A 78 -15.61 14.83 6.21
CA THR A 78 -14.48 14.61 7.13
C THR A 78 -14.23 15.82 8.05
N GLY A 79 -14.92 16.94 7.82
CA GLY A 79 -14.76 18.19 8.56
C GLY A 79 -13.51 18.98 8.14
N VAL A 80 -12.79 18.51 7.11
CA VAL A 80 -11.61 19.16 6.56
C VAL A 80 -11.92 19.66 5.15
N LYS A 81 -11.44 20.87 4.84
CA LYS A 81 -11.66 21.50 3.54
C LYS A 81 -10.39 21.80 2.79
N LEU A 82 -10.40 21.53 1.49
CA LEU A 82 -9.34 21.81 0.53
C LEU A 82 -9.79 22.92 -0.44
N PRO A 83 -8.89 23.53 -1.24
CA PRO A 83 -7.43 23.39 -1.28
C PRO A 83 -6.72 23.84 0.00
N PHE A 84 -5.51 23.32 0.22
CA PHE A 84 -4.67 23.61 1.39
C PHE A 84 -3.51 24.54 1.04
N HIS A 85 -3.06 25.34 2.00
CA HIS A 85 -1.74 25.95 1.92
C HIS A 85 -0.66 24.90 2.27
N GLY A 86 0.35 24.77 1.42
CA GLY A 86 1.40 23.76 1.56
C GLY A 86 0.97 22.38 1.04
N GLN A 87 1.80 21.39 1.33
CA GLN A 87 1.62 19.98 1.00
C GLN A 87 1.28 19.21 2.28
N PRO A 88 0.21 18.41 2.33
CA PRO A 88 -0.16 17.69 3.54
C PRO A 88 0.79 16.51 3.79
N LEU A 89 1.25 16.32 5.03
CA LEU A 89 2.15 15.23 5.48
C LEU A 89 1.43 13.87 5.62
N GLN A 90 0.53 13.60 4.68
CA GLN A 90 -0.29 12.40 4.58
C GLN A 90 0.24 11.50 3.45
N GLY A 91 -0.51 10.48 3.05
CA GLY A 91 -0.25 9.68 1.86
C GLY A 91 0.73 8.57 2.14
N HIS A 92 0.74 8.02 3.35
CA HIS A 92 1.82 7.16 3.82
C HIS A 92 1.83 5.77 3.16
N SER A 93 2.24 5.67 1.89
CA SER A 93 2.28 4.41 1.13
C SER A 93 3.61 3.67 1.22
N GLY A 94 4.01 3.31 2.43
CA GLY A 94 5.20 2.50 2.70
C GLY A 94 6.11 3.10 3.75
N ILE A 95 6.68 2.23 4.60
CA ILE A 95 7.55 2.63 5.72
C ILE A 95 8.84 1.80 5.74
N LYS A 96 9.94 2.40 6.16
CA LYS A 96 11.20 1.71 6.47
C LYS A 96 11.77 2.14 7.82
N SER A 97 12.00 1.17 8.70
CA SER A 97 12.75 1.35 9.94
C SER A 97 14.25 1.47 9.66
N MET A 98 14.91 2.46 10.26
CA MET A 98 16.36 2.64 10.16
C MET A 98 17.14 2.00 11.32
N GLY A 99 16.45 1.41 12.29
CA GLY A 99 17.06 0.76 13.45
C GLY A 99 17.57 1.70 14.56
N ASP A 100 17.55 3.01 14.32
CA ASP A 100 17.97 4.07 15.28
C ASP A 100 16.77 4.84 15.87
N GLY A 101 15.55 4.30 15.70
CA GLY A 101 14.30 4.96 16.08
C GLY A 101 13.79 5.98 15.06
N THR A 102 14.46 6.13 13.92
CA THR A 102 13.96 6.88 12.77
C THR A 102 13.34 5.98 11.71
N PHE A 103 12.38 6.54 10.98
CA PHE A 103 11.60 5.87 9.97
C PHE A 103 11.54 6.75 8.73
N TRP A 104 11.69 6.15 7.56
CA TRP A 104 11.32 6.81 6.31
C TRP A 104 9.90 6.40 5.92
N VAL A 105 9.14 7.34 5.38
CA VAL A 105 7.79 7.13 4.83
C VAL A 105 7.71 7.85 3.49
N ILE A 106 7.06 7.24 2.49
CA ILE A 106 6.84 7.84 1.17
C ILE A 106 5.40 8.32 1.04
N THR A 107 5.18 9.36 0.23
CA THR A 107 3.84 9.84 -0.12
C THR A 107 3.29 9.13 -1.36
N ASP A 108 1.99 8.85 -1.37
CA ASP A 108 1.16 8.45 -2.52
C ASP A 108 0.91 9.62 -3.48
N ASN A 109 0.06 9.43 -4.50
CA ASN A 109 -0.33 10.53 -5.39
C ASN A 109 -1.06 11.70 -4.67
N GLY A 110 -1.61 11.49 -3.48
CA GLY A 110 -2.21 12.50 -2.61
C GLY A 110 -3.73 12.68 -2.71
N PHE A 111 -4.32 12.63 -3.91
CA PHE A 111 -5.76 12.92 -4.11
C PHE A 111 -6.50 11.85 -4.94
N GLY A 112 -5.99 10.61 -4.88
CA GLY A 112 -6.61 9.37 -5.35
C GLY A 112 -6.60 9.14 -6.86
N SER A 113 -6.12 10.09 -7.68
CA SER A 113 -5.94 9.84 -9.11
C SER A 113 -5.00 10.83 -9.78
N LYS A 114 -4.41 10.38 -10.89
CA LYS A 114 -3.57 11.19 -11.79
C LYS A 114 -4.18 12.55 -12.13
N ALA A 115 -5.49 12.61 -12.37
CA ALA A 115 -6.19 13.83 -12.81
C ALA A 115 -6.42 14.83 -11.66
N ASN A 116 -6.54 14.34 -10.42
CA ASN A 116 -6.82 15.15 -9.25
C ASN A 116 -5.55 15.69 -8.58
N SER A 117 -4.40 15.08 -8.89
CA SER A 117 -3.15 15.28 -8.17
C SER A 117 -2.03 16.07 -8.89
N PRO A 118 -2.30 17.00 -9.84
CA PRO A 118 -1.22 17.73 -10.50
C PRO A 118 -0.52 18.75 -9.59
N ASP A 119 -1.09 19.08 -8.43
CA ASP A 119 -0.53 20.00 -7.43
C ASP A 119 -0.21 19.33 -6.07
N SER A 120 -0.25 17.98 -6.03
CA SER A 120 0.23 17.17 -4.91
C SER A 120 1.69 16.78 -5.17
N MET A 121 2.64 17.32 -4.42
CA MET A 121 4.06 17.03 -4.62
C MET A 121 4.42 15.64 -4.09
N LEU A 122 5.30 14.93 -4.81
CA LEU A 122 5.81 13.64 -4.36
C LEU A 122 7.11 13.79 -3.56
N TYR A 123 7.20 13.12 -2.42
CA TYR A 123 8.33 13.22 -1.50
C TYR A 123 8.42 12.03 -0.53
N LEU A 124 9.54 11.94 0.17
CA LEU A 124 9.71 11.08 1.35
C LEU A 124 9.91 11.93 2.60
N ASN A 125 9.37 11.50 3.73
CA ASN A 125 9.67 12.08 5.03
C ASN A 125 10.53 11.14 5.85
N ARG A 126 11.49 11.72 6.58
CA ARG A 126 12.13 11.04 7.71
C ARG A 126 11.52 11.50 9.01
N HIS A 127 10.98 10.56 9.76
CA HIS A 127 10.38 10.79 11.06
C HIS A 127 11.21 10.17 12.18
N ARG A 128 11.17 10.81 13.36
CA ARG A 128 11.49 10.17 14.64
C ARG A 128 10.19 9.92 15.38
N ILE A 129 9.97 8.68 15.81
CA ILE A 129 8.78 8.33 16.58
C ILE A 129 9.18 8.15 18.04
N ASP A 130 8.63 9.00 18.91
CA ASP A 130 8.77 8.85 20.36
C ASP A 130 7.56 8.06 20.88
N TRP A 131 7.70 6.74 20.99
CA TRP A 131 6.64 5.85 21.46
C TRP A 131 6.15 6.16 22.88
N SER A 132 7.04 6.71 23.72
CA SER A 132 6.72 7.06 25.11
C SER A 132 5.80 8.28 25.18
N LYS A 133 6.07 9.31 24.36
CA LYS A 133 5.27 10.52 24.26
C LYS A 133 4.12 10.42 23.27
N GLY A 134 4.21 9.50 22.31
CA GLY A 134 3.24 9.30 21.25
C GLY A 134 3.29 10.34 20.16
N SER A 135 4.43 10.97 19.99
CA SER A 135 4.61 12.06 19.04
C SER A 135 5.47 11.61 17.88
N VAL A 136 5.15 12.13 16.70
CA VAL A 136 5.94 11.97 15.48
C VAL A 136 6.63 13.31 15.21
N GLU A 137 7.97 13.30 15.18
CA GLU A 137 8.79 14.45 14.81
C GLU A 137 9.23 14.29 13.36
N ARG A 138 8.90 15.24 12.48
CA ARG A 138 9.45 15.28 11.12
C ARG A 138 10.85 15.88 11.17
N LEU A 139 11.84 15.07 10.81
CA LEU A 139 13.25 15.48 10.74
C LEU A 139 13.60 16.10 9.40
N GLU A 140 13.02 15.58 8.33
CA GLU A 140 13.42 15.91 6.96
C GLU A 140 12.31 15.55 5.97
N THR A 141 12.24 16.30 4.86
CA THR A 141 11.40 15.99 3.69
C THR A 141 12.28 16.08 2.45
N VAL A 142 12.22 15.04 1.62
CA VAL A 142 12.97 14.91 0.37
C VAL A 142 11.99 14.89 -0.79
N PHE A 143 11.87 16.02 -1.49
CA PHE A 143 10.99 16.15 -2.66
C PHE A 143 11.59 15.51 -3.90
N LEU A 144 10.80 14.70 -4.61
CA LEU A 144 11.24 14.05 -5.83
C LEU A 144 11.24 15.01 -7.01
N HIS A 145 12.29 14.92 -7.82
CA HIS A 145 12.49 15.86 -8.92
C HIS A 145 13.34 15.27 -10.05
N ASP A 146 13.13 15.74 -11.27
CA ASP A 146 13.74 15.18 -12.49
C ASP A 146 14.48 16.23 -13.36
N PRO A 147 15.47 16.97 -12.84
CA PRO A 147 16.20 18.00 -13.61
C PRO A 147 16.95 17.42 -14.82
N ASP A 148 17.38 16.16 -14.73
CA ASP A 148 18.17 15.47 -15.75
C ASP A 148 17.29 14.77 -16.82
N LYS A 149 15.96 14.98 -16.77
CA LYS A 149 14.97 14.47 -17.73
C LYS A 149 15.01 12.95 -17.94
N LYS A 150 15.07 12.21 -16.83
CA LYS A 150 15.09 10.75 -16.77
C LYS A 150 13.69 10.14 -16.87
N VAL A 151 12.63 10.87 -16.53
CA VAL A 151 11.26 10.42 -16.76
C VAL A 151 10.96 10.43 -18.26
N PRO A 152 10.55 9.31 -18.89
CA PRO A 152 10.48 9.19 -20.34
C PRO A 152 9.23 9.81 -20.99
N PHE A 153 8.39 10.45 -20.19
CA PHE A 153 7.14 11.09 -20.62
C PHE A 153 7.02 12.49 -20.04
N ARG A 154 6.07 13.26 -20.56
CA ARG A 154 5.81 14.63 -20.10
C ARG A 154 5.24 14.62 -18.67
N ILE A 155 5.89 15.35 -17.78
CA ILE A 155 5.45 15.54 -16.40
C ILE A 155 4.73 16.89 -16.19
N ALA A 156 4.05 17.07 -15.05
CA ALA A 156 3.33 18.28 -14.69
C ALA A 156 4.20 19.54 -14.79
N ASN A 157 5.42 19.46 -14.25
CA ASN A 157 6.36 20.58 -14.17
C ASN A 157 7.44 20.56 -15.26
N GLU A 158 7.12 19.99 -16.44
CA GLU A 158 8.05 19.82 -17.58
C GLU A 158 8.79 21.11 -17.98
N GLY A 159 8.11 22.26 -17.88
CA GLY A 159 8.62 23.57 -18.27
C GLY A 159 9.47 24.29 -17.22
N THR A 160 9.75 23.64 -16.08
CA THR A 160 10.51 24.22 -14.96
C THR A 160 11.93 23.67 -14.94
N GLU A 161 12.86 24.36 -14.27
CA GLU A 161 14.26 23.90 -14.19
C GLU A 161 14.39 22.62 -13.35
N LYS A 162 13.82 22.63 -12.14
CA LYS A 162 13.96 21.54 -11.19
C LYS A 162 13.09 20.32 -11.50
N ARG A 163 11.96 20.51 -12.20
CA ARG A 163 11.05 19.42 -12.62
C ARG A 163 10.56 18.59 -11.43
N TYR A 164 10.01 19.26 -10.41
CA TYR A 164 9.38 18.58 -9.27
C TYR A 164 8.26 17.66 -9.75
N LEU A 165 8.20 16.46 -9.17
CA LEU A 165 7.19 15.46 -9.51
C LEU A 165 5.94 15.63 -8.65
N THR A 166 4.80 15.31 -9.25
CA THR A 166 3.50 15.36 -8.58
C THR A 166 2.74 14.06 -8.73
N GLY A 167 1.66 13.90 -7.97
CA GLY A 167 0.76 12.75 -8.08
C GLY A 167 0.06 12.60 -9.44
N SER A 168 0.26 13.54 -10.38
CA SER A 168 -0.13 13.34 -11.78
C SER A 168 0.95 12.65 -12.63
N ASP A 169 2.18 12.58 -12.12
CA ASP A 169 3.31 11.96 -12.81
C ASP A 169 3.42 10.48 -12.44
N PHE A 170 3.36 10.19 -11.13
CA PHE A 170 3.44 8.86 -10.54
C PHE A 170 2.50 8.73 -9.34
N ASP A 171 2.21 7.49 -8.97
CA ASP A 171 1.51 7.09 -7.76
C ASP A 171 2.40 6.14 -6.98
N LEU A 172 3.07 6.64 -5.95
CA LEU A 172 4.15 5.89 -5.30
C LEU A 172 3.56 5.07 -4.17
N GLU A 173 3.75 3.75 -4.21
CA GLU A 173 3.08 2.87 -3.24
C GLU A 173 4.03 2.06 -2.36
N SER A 174 5.34 2.16 -2.60
CA SER A 174 6.36 1.60 -1.71
C SER A 174 7.76 2.04 -2.11
N PHE A 175 8.72 1.87 -1.21
CA PHE A 175 10.11 2.17 -1.50
C PHE A 175 11.09 1.30 -0.69
N GLN A 176 12.32 1.18 -1.19
CA GLN A 176 13.42 0.48 -0.54
C GLN A 176 14.74 1.26 -0.65
N PRO A 177 15.39 1.59 0.48
CA PRO A 177 16.74 2.09 0.49
C PRO A 177 17.74 0.96 0.24
N VAL A 178 18.48 1.00 -0.87
CA VAL A 178 19.52 0.01 -1.20
C VAL A 178 20.81 0.74 -1.56
N GLY A 179 21.86 0.52 -0.75
CA GLY A 179 23.10 1.30 -0.86
C GLY A 179 22.83 2.81 -0.67
N ASP A 180 23.33 3.63 -1.61
CA ASP A 180 23.11 5.08 -1.64
C ASP A 180 21.83 5.48 -2.41
N LYS A 181 21.00 4.54 -2.84
CA LYS A 181 19.83 4.79 -3.70
C LYS A 181 18.51 4.55 -2.98
N LEU A 182 17.49 5.21 -3.51
CA LEU A 182 16.08 4.94 -3.25
C LEU A 182 15.50 4.23 -4.47
N TRP A 183 14.91 3.07 -4.24
CA TRP A 183 14.10 2.37 -5.23
C TRP A 183 12.63 2.54 -4.86
N ILE A 184 11.80 2.98 -5.78
CA ILE A 184 10.41 3.37 -5.52
C ILE A 184 9.51 2.64 -6.51
N ALA A 185 8.42 2.05 -6.03
CA ALA A 185 7.46 1.36 -6.88
C ALA A 185 6.26 2.27 -7.16
N ASP A 186 5.83 2.31 -8.42
CA ASP A 186 4.70 3.12 -8.89
C ASP A 186 3.50 2.28 -9.33
N GLU A 187 2.29 2.76 -9.03
CA GLU A 187 1.02 2.11 -9.32
C GLU A 187 0.54 2.36 -10.77
N PHE A 188 0.74 3.57 -11.31
CA PHE A 188 0.13 3.96 -12.58
C PHE A 188 0.74 3.24 -13.79
N GLY A 189 2.04 3.08 -13.85
CA GLY A 189 2.74 2.44 -14.96
C GLY A 189 2.30 0.98 -15.14
N PRO A 190 2.57 0.10 -14.17
CA PRO A 190 3.47 0.26 -13.02
C PRO A 190 4.93 0.46 -13.44
N TYR A 191 5.69 1.27 -12.70
CA TYR A 191 7.12 1.50 -12.92
C TYR A 191 7.95 1.17 -11.67
N LEU A 192 9.21 0.79 -11.89
CA LEU A 192 10.23 0.86 -10.84
C LEU A 192 11.09 2.09 -11.07
N ILE A 193 11.24 2.93 -10.07
CA ILE A 193 11.93 4.23 -10.15
C ILE A 193 13.17 4.18 -9.28
N LYS A 194 14.29 4.67 -9.81
CA LYS A 194 15.54 4.83 -9.06
C LYS A 194 15.81 6.32 -8.85
N ALA A 195 16.08 6.70 -7.61
CA ALA A 195 16.46 8.05 -7.22
C ALA A 195 17.69 8.04 -6.30
N ASP A 196 18.40 9.16 -6.23
CA ASP A 196 19.41 9.40 -5.19
C ASP A 196 18.75 9.84 -3.87
N ARG A 197 19.55 9.97 -2.79
CA ARG A 197 19.05 10.39 -1.47
C ARG A 197 18.50 11.81 -1.41
N SER A 198 18.76 12.64 -2.42
CA SER A 198 18.20 13.99 -2.52
C SER A 198 16.84 14.02 -3.25
N GLY A 199 16.35 12.87 -3.72
CA GLY A 199 15.11 12.76 -4.46
C GLY A 199 15.26 12.97 -5.97
N LYS A 200 16.50 13.07 -6.47
CA LYS A 200 16.74 13.22 -7.91
C LYS A 200 16.51 11.89 -8.62
N ILE A 201 15.61 11.88 -9.60
CA ILE A 201 15.39 10.70 -10.43
C ILE A 201 16.64 10.40 -11.28
N GLU A 202 17.07 9.14 -11.24
CA GLU A 202 18.18 8.61 -12.03
C GLU A 202 17.69 7.73 -13.18
N ALA A 203 16.62 6.96 -12.97
CA ALA A 203 16.04 6.06 -13.97
C ALA A 203 14.59 5.69 -13.65
N VAL A 204 13.84 5.31 -14.69
CA VAL A 204 12.50 4.72 -14.63
C VAL A 204 12.51 3.46 -15.49
N TYR A 205 12.14 2.33 -14.89
CA TYR A 205 12.15 1.01 -15.52
C TYR A 205 10.72 0.55 -15.82
N GLU A 206 10.49 0.11 -17.06
CA GLU A 206 9.23 -0.54 -17.45
C GLU A 206 9.10 -1.89 -16.75
N THR A 207 7.92 -2.16 -16.19
CA THR A 207 7.62 -3.43 -15.54
C THR A 207 7.44 -4.55 -16.57
N LEU A 208 8.12 -5.67 -16.36
CA LEU A 208 7.97 -6.87 -17.20
C LEU A 208 7.34 -8.02 -16.40
N VAL A 209 6.26 -8.58 -16.95
CA VAL A 209 5.66 -9.85 -16.49
C VAL A 209 5.79 -10.86 -17.62
N ASP A 210 6.38 -12.01 -17.34
CA ASP A 210 6.66 -13.06 -18.33
C ASP A 210 7.39 -12.53 -19.59
N GLY A 211 8.31 -11.57 -19.38
CA GLY A 211 9.09 -10.93 -20.43
C GLY A 211 8.33 -9.92 -21.29
N LYS A 212 7.08 -9.59 -20.95
CA LYS A 212 6.23 -8.62 -21.67
C LYS A 212 5.93 -7.40 -20.79
N PRO A 213 5.79 -6.20 -21.37
CA PRO A 213 5.36 -5.02 -20.63
C PRO A 213 4.02 -5.24 -19.93
N ALA A 214 4.00 -5.00 -18.61
CA ALA A 214 2.77 -4.90 -17.85
C ALA A 214 2.37 -3.42 -17.80
N ARG A 215 1.18 -3.10 -18.32
CA ARG A 215 0.74 -1.71 -18.48
C ARG A 215 -0.66 -1.54 -17.95
N SER A 216 -0.89 -0.46 -17.21
CA SER A 216 -2.22 0.02 -16.85
C SER A 216 -2.73 1.04 -17.88
N PRO A 217 -4.02 1.43 -17.83
CA PRO A 217 -4.55 2.54 -18.62
C PRO A 217 -3.86 3.90 -18.43
N ASP A 218 -3.14 4.11 -17.32
CA ASP A 218 -2.40 5.36 -17.02
C ASP A 218 -0.94 5.32 -17.46
N HIS A 219 -0.47 4.18 -17.96
CA HIS A 219 0.85 4.04 -18.54
C HIS A 219 1.02 4.97 -19.75
N TYR A 220 2.13 5.72 -19.85
CA TYR A 220 2.32 6.76 -20.87
C TYR A 220 2.19 6.27 -22.32
N ALA A 221 2.54 5.00 -22.57
CA ALA A 221 2.42 4.37 -23.89
C ALA A 221 1.01 3.88 -24.25
N VAL A 222 0.04 3.97 -23.33
CA VAL A 222 -1.36 3.63 -23.57
C VAL A 222 -2.12 4.88 -23.99
N THR A 223 -2.71 4.85 -25.18
CA THR A 223 -3.43 5.99 -25.76
C THR A 223 -4.86 5.63 -26.10
N THR A 224 -5.77 6.60 -25.98
CA THR A 224 -7.14 6.46 -26.48
C THR A 224 -7.12 6.23 -28.00
N PRO A 225 -7.94 5.31 -28.54
CA PRO A 225 -7.98 5.05 -29.98
C PRO A 225 -8.57 6.23 -30.74
N ALA A 226 -8.18 6.41 -32.00
CA ALA A 226 -8.70 7.49 -32.85
C ALA A 226 -10.17 7.34 -33.24
N VAL A 227 -10.76 6.15 -33.06
CA VAL A 227 -12.16 5.85 -33.38
C VAL A 227 -12.86 5.18 -32.21
N PRO A 228 -14.18 5.41 -32.00
CA PRO A 228 -14.92 4.84 -30.87
C PRO A 228 -14.96 3.31 -30.81
N THR A 229 -14.69 2.64 -31.94
CA THR A 229 -14.67 1.17 -32.05
C THR A 229 -13.28 0.56 -31.83
N GLY A 230 -12.24 1.37 -31.61
CA GLY A 230 -10.90 0.89 -31.35
C GLY A 230 -10.78 0.29 -29.96
N SER A 231 -9.95 -0.75 -29.81
CA SER A 231 -9.64 -1.35 -28.52
C SER A 231 -8.41 -0.70 -27.89
N VAL A 232 -8.41 -0.56 -26.56
CA VAL A 232 -7.21 -0.22 -25.76
C VAL A 232 -6.74 -1.50 -25.08
N ASN A 233 -5.47 -1.86 -25.28
CA ASN A 233 -4.89 -3.06 -24.69
C ASN A 233 -4.04 -2.69 -23.48
N PHE A 234 -4.40 -3.23 -22.31
CA PHE A 234 -3.67 -3.14 -21.05
C PHE A 234 -3.86 -4.44 -20.28
N THR A 235 -2.89 -4.80 -19.45
CA THR A 235 -2.87 -6.07 -18.70
C THR A 235 -2.97 -5.88 -17.20
N VAL A 236 -2.74 -4.65 -16.73
CA VAL A 236 -2.89 -4.23 -15.33
C VAL A 236 -4.13 -3.35 -15.24
N ARG A 237 -5.00 -3.59 -14.27
CA ARG A 237 -6.17 -2.73 -14.06
C ARG A 237 -5.70 -1.33 -13.60
N ARG A 238 -6.47 -0.28 -13.93
CA ARG A 238 -6.24 1.07 -13.38
C ARG A 238 -6.22 1.00 -11.86
N SER A 239 -5.26 1.70 -11.26
CA SER A 239 -4.98 1.65 -9.83
C SER A 239 -4.95 0.24 -9.29
N LYS A 240 -4.09 -0.58 -9.89
CA LYS A 240 -3.74 -1.94 -9.47
C LYS A 240 -2.30 -2.31 -9.88
N GLY A 241 -1.42 -1.31 -9.91
CA GLY A 241 0.01 -1.47 -10.21
C GLY A 241 0.75 -2.06 -9.02
N TYR A 242 1.87 -1.50 -8.59
CA TYR A 242 2.51 -1.90 -7.34
C TYR A 242 1.79 -1.31 -6.13
N GLU A 243 1.66 -2.07 -5.04
CA GLU A 243 1.27 -1.57 -3.70
C GLU A 243 2.36 -1.85 -2.63
N GLY A 244 3.29 -2.74 -2.93
CA GLY A 244 4.27 -3.17 -1.96
C GLY A 244 5.55 -3.56 -2.65
N MET A 245 6.68 -3.31 -2.02
CA MET A 245 7.97 -3.73 -2.54
C MET A 245 8.92 -3.96 -1.39
N ALA A 246 9.49 -5.15 -1.33
CA ALA A 246 10.53 -5.49 -0.37
C ALA A 246 11.91 -5.52 -1.02
N ALA A 247 12.98 -5.42 -0.21
CA ALA A 247 14.35 -5.68 -0.65
C ALA A 247 14.91 -6.93 0.04
N SER A 248 15.72 -7.71 -0.67
CA SER A 248 16.53 -8.76 -0.04
C SER A 248 17.47 -8.14 0.99
N LYS A 249 17.77 -8.86 2.07
CA LYS A 249 18.61 -8.32 3.16
C LYS A 249 20.04 -7.97 2.73
N ASP A 250 20.53 -8.60 1.66
CA ASP A 250 21.83 -8.28 1.05
C ASP A 250 21.74 -7.19 -0.04
N GLY A 251 20.56 -6.65 -0.31
CA GLY A 251 20.32 -5.57 -1.26
C GLY A 251 20.47 -5.96 -2.73
N LYS A 252 20.63 -7.25 -3.06
CA LYS A 252 20.80 -7.69 -4.45
C LYS A 252 19.50 -7.65 -5.24
N PHE A 253 18.37 -7.89 -4.58
CA PHE A 253 17.08 -8.02 -5.24
C PHE A 253 16.03 -7.13 -4.61
N LEU A 254 15.11 -6.66 -5.45
CA LEU A 254 13.83 -6.10 -5.04
C LEU A 254 12.74 -7.11 -5.40
N TYR A 255 11.70 -7.15 -4.56
CA TYR A 255 10.53 -8.00 -4.72
C TYR A 255 9.29 -7.10 -4.77
N ALA A 256 8.92 -6.68 -5.98
CA ALA A 256 7.83 -5.73 -6.21
C ALA A 256 6.50 -6.48 -6.37
N LEU A 257 5.57 -6.24 -5.46
CA LEU A 257 4.27 -6.89 -5.34
C LEU A 257 3.18 -6.01 -5.97
N LEU A 258 2.53 -6.54 -7.00
CA LEU A 258 1.37 -5.91 -7.62
C LEU A 258 0.16 -5.93 -6.68
N GLU A 259 -0.71 -4.94 -6.77
CA GLU A 259 -1.95 -4.83 -6.01
C GLU A 259 -3.09 -5.67 -6.61
N GLY A 260 -3.12 -5.81 -7.94
CA GLY A 260 -4.13 -6.60 -8.65
C GLY A 260 -3.59 -7.78 -9.44
N PRO A 261 -4.46 -8.76 -9.76
CA PRO A 261 -4.11 -9.85 -10.67
C PRO A 261 -3.88 -9.32 -12.09
N ILE A 262 -3.01 -9.99 -12.85
CA ILE A 262 -2.81 -9.67 -14.27
C ILE A 262 -4.00 -10.19 -15.09
N TRP A 263 -4.39 -9.43 -16.11
CA TRP A 263 -5.37 -9.87 -17.12
C TRP A 263 -4.71 -10.77 -18.15
N ASP A 264 -5.22 -12.00 -18.27
CA ASP A 264 -4.86 -12.91 -19.35
C ASP A 264 -5.78 -12.65 -20.56
N ALA A 265 -5.23 -11.98 -21.58
CA ALA A 265 -5.99 -11.62 -22.77
C ALA A 265 -6.44 -12.83 -23.62
N GLU A 266 -5.69 -13.94 -23.57
CA GLU A 266 -6.02 -15.17 -24.31
C GLU A 266 -7.19 -15.88 -23.64
N LYS A 267 -7.14 -16.00 -22.31
CA LYS A 267 -8.20 -16.65 -21.51
C LYS A 267 -9.38 -15.73 -21.19
N LYS A 268 -9.23 -14.42 -21.37
CA LYS A 268 -10.21 -13.38 -21.02
C LYS A 268 -10.65 -13.45 -19.56
N GLN A 269 -9.67 -13.61 -18.67
CA GLN A 269 -9.91 -13.69 -17.24
C GLN A 269 -8.73 -13.12 -16.46
N TRP A 270 -8.98 -12.76 -15.20
CA TRP A 270 -7.93 -12.43 -14.24
C TRP A 270 -7.17 -13.69 -13.82
N GLU A 271 -5.93 -13.49 -13.41
CA GLU A 271 -5.11 -14.54 -12.82
C GLU A 271 -5.70 -15.09 -11.52
N THR A 272 -6.00 -16.39 -11.54
CA THR A 272 -6.52 -17.11 -10.37
C THR A 272 -5.80 -18.43 -10.16
N ILE A 273 -5.75 -18.90 -8.91
CA ILE A 273 -5.38 -20.25 -8.52
C ILE A 273 -6.38 -20.78 -7.50
N ASP A 274 -6.92 -21.98 -7.73
CA ASP A 274 -7.94 -22.59 -6.87
C ASP A 274 -9.15 -21.68 -6.57
N GLY A 275 -9.56 -20.88 -7.56
CA GLY A 275 -10.67 -19.92 -7.45
C GLY A 275 -10.34 -18.62 -6.71
N ARG A 276 -9.10 -18.46 -6.22
CA ARG A 276 -8.59 -17.23 -5.63
C ARG A 276 -7.81 -16.41 -6.64
N GLU A 277 -8.05 -15.11 -6.70
CA GLU A 277 -7.15 -14.17 -7.39
C GLU A 277 -5.77 -14.22 -6.73
N TYR A 278 -4.72 -14.13 -7.53
CA TYR A 278 -3.37 -14.01 -7.01
C TYR A 278 -2.63 -12.83 -7.60
N LEU A 279 -1.76 -12.25 -6.79
CA LEU A 279 -0.93 -11.12 -7.12
C LEU A 279 0.50 -11.59 -7.43
N ARG A 280 1.20 -10.88 -8.31
CA ARG A 280 2.58 -11.23 -8.68
C ARG A 280 3.57 -10.47 -7.79
N ILE A 281 4.49 -11.19 -7.16
CA ILE A 281 5.70 -10.63 -6.54
C ILE A 281 6.84 -10.81 -7.55
N LEU A 282 7.29 -9.74 -8.18
CA LEU A 282 8.27 -9.74 -9.26
C LEU A 282 9.69 -9.47 -8.74
N GLU A 283 10.67 -10.24 -9.19
CA GLU A 283 12.08 -10.06 -8.79
C GLU A 283 12.83 -9.16 -9.76
N PHE A 284 13.49 -8.13 -9.22
CA PHE A 284 14.38 -7.22 -9.94
C PHE A 284 15.80 -7.33 -9.39
N ASP A 285 16.78 -7.50 -10.27
CA ASP A 285 18.20 -7.49 -9.93
C ASP A 285 18.72 -6.05 -9.90
N VAL A 286 19.12 -5.59 -8.71
CA VAL A 286 19.53 -4.20 -8.46
C VAL A 286 20.84 -3.86 -9.17
N ALA A 287 21.78 -4.81 -9.25
CA ALA A 287 23.08 -4.56 -9.84
C ALA A 287 23.01 -4.58 -11.37
N ALA A 288 22.20 -5.48 -11.92
CA ALA A 288 21.98 -5.59 -13.36
C ALA A 288 20.89 -4.66 -13.89
N GLU A 289 20.15 -3.99 -12.99
CA GLU A 289 19.03 -3.08 -13.27
C GLU A 289 17.99 -3.69 -14.24
N LYS A 290 17.61 -4.94 -13.96
CA LYS A 290 16.70 -5.70 -14.83
C LYS A 290 15.78 -6.64 -14.06
N TRP A 291 14.59 -6.85 -14.59
CA TRP A 291 13.70 -7.93 -14.18
C TRP A 291 14.35 -9.28 -14.49
N THR A 292 14.38 -10.18 -13.51
CA THR A 292 15.03 -11.50 -13.67
C THR A 292 14.12 -12.51 -14.37
N GLY A 293 12.81 -12.22 -14.42
CA GLY A 293 11.76 -13.15 -14.85
C GLY A 293 11.32 -14.13 -13.77
N ARG A 294 11.99 -14.15 -12.61
CA ARG A 294 11.52 -14.89 -11.42
C ARG A 294 10.40 -14.09 -10.76
N HIS A 295 9.40 -14.80 -10.27
CA HIS A 295 8.32 -14.21 -9.51
C HIS A 295 7.75 -15.20 -8.49
N TRP A 296 6.87 -14.74 -7.62
CA TRP A 296 6.02 -15.58 -6.78
C TRP A 296 4.56 -15.16 -6.91
N LYS A 297 3.65 -16.02 -6.46
CA LYS A 297 2.21 -15.78 -6.48
C LYS A 297 1.70 -15.59 -5.05
N TYR A 298 1.18 -14.41 -4.75
CA TYR A 298 0.48 -14.15 -3.50
C TYR A 298 -1.01 -14.40 -3.72
N ALA A 299 -1.51 -15.58 -3.35
CA ALA A 299 -2.94 -15.86 -3.42
C ALA A 299 -3.67 -15.07 -2.32
N LEU A 300 -4.66 -14.27 -2.73
CA LEU A 300 -5.49 -13.54 -1.78
C LEU A 300 -6.27 -14.51 -0.88
N ASP A 301 -6.41 -14.15 0.39
CA ASP A 301 -7.21 -14.91 1.34
C ASP A 301 -8.66 -14.95 0.86
N GLN A 302 -9.15 -13.87 0.23
CA GLN A 302 -10.43 -13.76 -0.45
C GLN A 302 -10.34 -12.80 -1.65
N ASN A 303 -11.12 -13.06 -2.70
CA ASN A 303 -11.15 -12.16 -3.87
C ASN A 303 -11.73 -10.80 -3.45
N GLY A 304 -11.20 -9.72 -4.02
CA GLY A 304 -11.60 -8.36 -3.68
C GLY A 304 -10.95 -7.79 -2.41
N LEU A 305 -10.08 -8.54 -1.73
CA LEU A 305 -9.14 -7.96 -0.78
C LEU A 305 -8.05 -7.18 -1.52
N ALA A 306 -7.40 -6.28 -0.79
CA ALA A 306 -6.27 -5.50 -1.24
C ALA A 306 -5.07 -5.72 -0.30
N ILE A 307 -3.90 -5.31 -0.76
CA ILE A 307 -2.68 -5.29 0.04
C ILE A 307 -2.42 -3.87 0.55
N GLY A 308 -1.24 -3.58 1.08
CA GLY A 308 -0.90 -2.21 1.52
C GLY A 308 0.59 -1.94 1.72
N ASP A 309 1.38 -2.95 2.09
CA ASP A 309 2.85 -2.83 2.13
C ASP A 309 3.48 -4.23 2.17
N PHE A 310 4.76 -4.33 1.81
CA PHE A 310 5.54 -5.58 1.80
C PHE A 310 7.00 -5.34 2.19
N ASN A 311 7.46 -5.99 3.27
CA ASN A 311 8.85 -5.91 3.73
C ASN A 311 9.43 -7.27 4.16
N MET A 312 10.70 -7.52 3.83
CA MET A 312 11.40 -8.75 4.21
C MET A 312 11.79 -8.74 5.70
N ILE A 313 11.56 -9.87 6.38
CA ILE A 313 12.04 -10.13 7.75
C ILE A 313 13.46 -10.69 7.70
N ASP A 314 13.69 -11.71 6.86
CA ASP A 314 14.97 -12.40 6.69
C ASP A 314 15.20 -12.74 5.20
N ALA A 315 16.01 -13.77 4.89
CA ALA A 315 16.33 -14.13 3.52
C ALA A 315 15.15 -14.77 2.76
N THR A 316 14.19 -15.38 3.46
CA THR A 316 13.11 -16.14 2.83
C THR A 316 11.72 -15.81 3.35
N THR A 317 11.59 -14.95 4.36
CA THR A 317 10.29 -14.56 4.92
C THR A 317 10.07 -13.07 4.94
N GLY A 318 8.83 -12.65 4.71
CA GLY A 318 8.41 -11.25 4.72
C GLY A 318 7.03 -11.05 5.31
N LEU A 319 6.64 -9.79 5.52
CA LEU A 319 5.35 -9.36 6.02
C LEU A 319 4.61 -8.62 4.91
N VAL A 320 3.36 -9.00 4.67
CA VAL A 320 2.45 -8.36 3.73
C VAL A 320 1.21 -7.89 4.49
N ILE A 321 0.79 -6.65 4.26
CA ILE A 321 -0.54 -6.21 4.71
C ILE A 321 -1.58 -6.79 3.76
N GLU A 322 -2.64 -7.38 4.30
CA GLU A 322 -3.81 -7.78 3.52
C GLU A 322 -5.08 -7.31 4.24
N ARG A 323 -5.92 -6.58 3.52
CA ARG A 323 -7.04 -5.82 4.09
C ARG A 323 -8.26 -5.82 3.17
N ASP A 324 -9.44 -5.69 3.77
CA ASP A 324 -10.65 -5.34 3.04
C ASP A 324 -10.69 -3.83 2.74
N ASN A 325 -11.65 -3.42 1.90
CA ASN A 325 -11.96 -2.02 1.61
C ASN A 325 -12.98 -1.42 2.61
N GLY A 326 -13.23 -2.09 3.74
CA GLY A 326 -14.10 -1.57 4.79
C GLY A 326 -13.35 -0.58 5.68
N GLU A 327 -14.07 0.32 6.33
CA GLU A 327 -13.51 1.28 7.29
C GLU A 327 -14.43 1.45 8.50
N GLY A 328 -13.81 1.74 9.64
CA GLY A 328 -14.50 1.87 10.91
C GLY A 328 -14.99 0.56 11.53
N THR A 329 -15.67 0.68 12.68
CA THR A 329 -15.98 -0.44 13.56
C THR A 329 -17.47 -0.70 13.65
N ALA A 330 -17.84 -1.94 14.00
CA ALA A 330 -19.22 -2.40 13.99
C ALA A 330 -20.14 -1.65 14.96
N ASP A 331 -19.62 -1.12 16.07
CA ASP A 331 -20.37 -0.29 17.04
C ASP A 331 -20.83 1.07 16.47
N ARG A 332 -20.26 1.46 15.32
CA ARG A 332 -20.58 2.70 14.59
C ARG A 332 -21.11 2.42 13.18
N ALA A 333 -21.51 1.18 12.92
CA ALA A 333 -22.11 0.79 11.66
C ALA A 333 -23.45 1.50 11.44
N CYS A 334 -23.79 1.78 10.19
CA CYS A 334 -25.14 2.21 9.85
C CYS A 334 -26.16 1.13 10.20
N PRO A 335 -27.39 1.51 10.61
CA PRO A 335 -28.46 0.54 10.76
C PRO A 335 -28.66 -0.26 9.47
N GLN A 336 -29.09 -1.51 9.62
CA GLN A 336 -29.21 -2.42 8.50
C GLN A 336 -30.09 -1.84 7.39
N GLY A 337 -29.53 -1.71 6.18
CA GLY A 337 -30.22 -1.18 5.00
C GLY A 337 -30.21 0.35 4.88
N GLU A 338 -29.60 1.06 5.83
CA GLU A 338 -29.43 2.52 5.77
C GLU A 338 -28.05 2.92 5.28
N LYS A 339 -27.99 4.06 4.59
CA LYS A 339 -26.76 4.78 4.27
C LYS A 339 -26.91 6.20 4.80
N ARG A 340 -26.07 6.60 5.75
CA ARG A 340 -26.13 7.93 6.37
C ARG A 340 -24.74 8.57 6.44
N PRO A 341 -24.68 9.90 6.55
CA PRO A 341 -23.42 10.62 6.63
C PRO A 341 -22.72 10.50 8.00
N ASP A 342 -23.34 9.86 9.00
CA ASP A 342 -22.91 9.84 10.39
C ASP A 342 -22.55 8.43 10.93
N CYS A 343 -22.41 7.43 10.05
CA CYS A 343 -22.12 6.04 10.39
C CYS A 343 -21.35 5.31 9.27
N PHE A 344 -20.71 4.18 9.59
CA PHE A 344 -19.97 3.38 8.62
C PHE A 344 -20.91 2.44 7.84
N GLN A 345 -20.94 2.60 6.52
CA GLN A 345 -21.77 1.75 5.64
C GLN A 345 -21.20 0.33 5.56
N ASP A 346 -19.88 0.22 5.40
CA ASP A 346 -19.15 -1.03 5.27
C ASP A 346 -18.02 -1.08 6.32
N PRO A 347 -18.32 -1.48 7.57
CA PRO A 347 -17.31 -1.61 8.62
C PRO A 347 -16.19 -2.57 8.24
N ALA A 348 -14.97 -2.26 8.67
CA ALA A 348 -13.80 -3.11 8.52
C ALA A 348 -13.98 -4.45 9.24
N LYS A 349 -13.61 -5.54 8.57
CA LYS A 349 -13.73 -6.93 9.07
C LYS A 349 -12.45 -7.74 8.91
N PHE A 350 -11.60 -7.35 7.97
CA PHE A 350 -10.38 -8.06 7.64
C PHE A 350 -9.23 -7.05 7.50
N LYS A 351 -8.34 -7.01 8.50
CA LYS A 351 -7.12 -6.19 8.48
C LYS A 351 -6.00 -7.02 9.07
N ARG A 352 -5.06 -7.53 8.26
CA ARG A 352 -4.05 -8.48 8.71
C ARG A 352 -2.64 -8.09 8.29
N ILE A 353 -1.68 -8.42 9.14
CA ILE A 353 -0.28 -8.57 8.71
C ILE A 353 -0.03 -10.06 8.54
N VAL A 354 0.25 -10.48 7.31
CA VAL A 354 0.48 -11.87 6.93
C VAL A 354 1.98 -12.11 6.78
N LYS A 355 2.51 -13.10 7.51
CA LYS A 355 3.86 -13.59 7.28
C LYS A 355 3.86 -14.59 6.14
N ILE A 356 4.70 -14.35 5.13
CA ILE A 356 4.88 -15.23 3.99
C ILE A 356 6.29 -15.78 3.91
N GLU A 357 6.44 -16.92 3.26
CA GLU A 357 7.71 -17.47 2.81
C GLU A 357 7.81 -17.42 1.28
N LEU A 358 8.84 -16.72 0.78
CA LEU A 358 9.36 -16.84 -0.58
C LEU A 358 10.77 -17.43 -0.52
N SER A 359 10.95 -18.60 -1.11
CA SER A 359 12.24 -19.30 -1.15
C SER A 359 12.54 -19.80 -2.56
N GLU A 360 13.76 -20.25 -2.78
CA GLU A 360 14.14 -20.89 -4.06
C GLU A 360 13.22 -22.05 -4.44
N SER A 361 12.65 -22.74 -3.45
CA SER A 361 11.80 -23.91 -3.65
C SER A 361 10.42 -23.58 -4.23
N ASN A 362 9.95 -22.33 -4.10
CA ASN A 362 8.64 -21.89 -4.57
C ASN A 362 8.70 -20.73 -5.56
N VAL A 363 9.87 -20.51 -6.19
CA VAL A 363 10.00 -19.63 -7.36
C VAL A 363 8.96 -20.05 -8.41
N ASN A 364 8.31 -19.04 -8.99
CA ASN A 364 7.21 -19.12 -9.95
C ASN A 364 5.92 -19.80 -9.43
N SER A 365 5.87 -20.09 -8.13
CA SER A 365 4.77 -20.78 -7.46
C SER A 365 4.14 -19.90 -6.37
N VAL A 366 3.15 -20.43 -5.66
CA VAL A 366 2.47 -19.71 -4.56
C VAL A 366 3.40 -19.60 -3.35
N VAL A 367 3.47 -18.40 -2.76
CA VAL A 367 4.15 -18.20 -1.46
C VAL A 367 3.44 -18.99 -0.37
N ARG A 368 4.18 -19.47 0.63
CA ARG A 368 3.53 -20.11 1.78
C ARG A 368 3.15 -19.04 2.78
N LYS A 369 1.85 -18.90 3.11
CA LYS A 369 1.40 -18.08 4.25
C LYS A 369 1.68 -18.85 5.54
N VAL A 370 2.59 -18.34 6.37
CA VAL A 370 3.02 -18.95 7.64
C VAL A 370 1.97 -18.71 8.74
N GLY A 371 1.40 -17.51 8.75
CA GLY A 371 0.39 -17.08 9.71
C GLY A 371 0.18 -15.58 9.65
N TYR A 372 -0.63 -15.04 10.55
CA TYR A 372 -0.95 -13.62 10.57
C TYR A 372 -1.20 -13.08 11.97
N VAL A 373 -1.16 -11.76 12.10
CA VAL A 373 -1.80 -11.03 13.21
C VAL A 373 -3.01 -10.27 12.68
N ASP A 374 -4.06 -10.19 13.51
CA ASP A 374 -5.29 -9.47 13.19
C ASP A 374 -5.26 -8.07 13.80
N LEU A 375 -5.22 -7.04 12.95
CA LEU A 375 -5.16 -5.63 13.34
C LEU A 375 -6.50 -5.12 13.90
N MET A 376 -7.58 -5.89 13.77
CA MET A 376 -8.85 -5.61 14.45
C MET A 376 -8.87 -6.14 15.90
N GLN A 377 -7.81 -6.80 16.37
CA GLN A 377 -7.75 -7.48 17.67
C GLN A 377 -6.42 -7.20 18.40
N ILE A 378 -5.93 -5.96 18.38
CA ILE A 378 -4.66 -5.61 19.03
C ILE A 378 -4.89 -5.49 20.55
N ALA A 379 -4.23 -6.34 21.34
CA ALA A 379 -4.35 -6.31 22.79
C ALA A 379 -3.59 -5.12 23.40
N ASP A 380 -4.19 -4.43 24.38
CA ASP A 380 -3.54 -3.33 25.10
C ASP A 380 -3.51 -3.53 26.63
N PRO A 381 -2.85 -4.59 27.14
CA PRO A 381 -2.78 -4.86 28.58
C PRO A 381 -2.02 -3.78 29.36
N ASN A 382 -1.15 -3.04 28.67
CA ASN A 382 -0.27 -2.03 29.25
C ASN A 382 -0.80 -0.59 29.08
N LYS A 383 -2.03 -0.42 28.58
CA LYS A 383 -2.73 0.86 28.41
C LYS A 383 -1.90 1.89 27.63
N LYS A 384 -1.35 1.45 26.49
CA LYS A 384 -0.51 2.24 25.58
C LYS A 384 -1.33 2.95 24.50
N ALA A 385 -2.58 2.55 24.28
CA ALA A 385 -3.44 3.16 23.26
C ALA A 385 -3.67 4.65 23.53
N ARG A 386 -3.62 5.44 22.45
CA ARG A 386 -3.89 6.89 22.44
C ARG A 386 -5.23 7.22 21.79
N LYS A 387 -5.95 6.19 21.38
CA LYS A 387 -7.30 6.26 20.86
C LYS A 387 -8.20 5.36 21.70
N PRO A 388 -9.51 5.60 21.72
CA PRO A 388 -10.46 4.71 22.39
C PRO A 388 -10.31 3.27 21.90
N LEU A 389 -10.47 2.33 22.83
CA LEU A 389 -10.57 0.91 22.52
C LEU A 389 -11.99 0.58 22.05
N ASN A 390 -12.12 -0.47 21.25
CA ASN A 390 -13.40 -1.14 21.03
C ASN A 390 -13.44 -2.34 21.97
N ASP A 391 -14.36 -2.28 22.94
CA ASP A 391 -14.38 -3.18 24.10
C ASP A 391 -13.05 -3.17 24.87
N THR A 392 -12.21 -4.18 24.67
CA THR A 392 -10.94 -4.38 25.39
C THR A 392 -9.71 -4.34 24.48
N VAL A 393 -9.90 -4.13 23.17
CA VAL A 393 -8.83 -4.15 22.16
C VAL A 393 -8.73 -2.83 21.43
N LEU A 394 -7.53 -2.51 20.96
CA LEU A 394 -7.34 -1.47 19.95
C LEU A 394 -7.66 -2.09 18.59
N THR A 395 -8.59 -1.50 17.87
CA THR A 395 -8.79 -1.81 16.45
C THR A 395 -7.93 -0.88 15.60
N PHE A 396 -7.54 -1.32 14.40
CA PHE A 396 -6.91 -0.49 13.38
C PHE A 396 -7.79 -0.46 12.12
N PRO A 397 -8.95 0.22 12.17
CA PRO A 397 -10.06 -0.01 11.25
C PRO A 397 -9.99 0.88 10.01
N PHE A 398 -8.79 1.23 9.56
CA PHE A 398 -8.62 2.21 8.48
C PHE A 398 -8.96 1.62 7.12
N PHE A 399 -9.54 2.44 6.24
CA PHE A 399 -9.70 2.09 4.82
C PHE A 399 -8.35 1.63 4.26
N THR A 400 -7.32 2.39 4.57
CA THR A 400 -5.96 2.24 4.08
C THR A 400 -4.98 1.96 5.23
N ILE A 401 -4.20 0.88 5.10
CA ILE A 401 -3.12 0.53 6.01
C ILE A 401 -1.94 0.16 5.13
N GLU A 402 -0.93 1.03 5.07
CA GLU A 402 0.11 0.95 4.04
C GLU A 402 1.53 1.06 4.61
N ASN A 403 1.67 0.76 5.90
CA ASN A 403 2.98 0.78 6.53
C ASN A 403 3.15 -0.50 7.34
N VAL A 404 4.12 -1.34 6.97
CA VAL A 404 4.63 -2.41 7.84
C VAL A 404 6.13 -2.61 7.68
N ASP A 405 6.88 -2.58 8.78
CA ASP A 405 8.28 -3.02 8.77
C ASP A 405 8.69 -3.63 10.11
N VAL A 406 9.75 -4.44 10.07
CA VAL A 406 10.35 -5.01 11.27
C VAL A 406 11.19 -3.94 11.96
N VAL A 407 10.99 -3.77 13.27
CA VAL A 407 11.76 -2.83 14.09
C VAL A 407 12.90 -3.55 14.81
N ASP A 408 12.62 -4.72 15.37
CA ASP A 408 13.59 -5.59 16.03
C ASP A 408 13.13 -7.06 15.98
N ASP A 409 13.73 -7.94 16.80
CA ASP A 409 13.42 -9.37 16.82
C ASP A 409 12.05 -9.73 17.44
N ARG A 410 11.32 -8.73 17.95
CA ARG A 410 10.00 -8.88 18.56
C ARG A 410 8.95 -7.96 17.96
N HIS A 411 9.35 -6.77 17.52
CA HIS A 411 8.42 -5.70 17.18
C HIS A 411 8.35 -5.41 15.69
N ILE A 412 7.14 -5.08 15.25
CA ILE A 412 6.87 -4.46 13.96
C ILE A 412 6.25 -3.08 14.18
N VAL A 413 6.48 -2.16 13.24
CA VAL A 413 5.70 -0.93 13.12
C VAL A 413 4.57 -1.18 12.13
N VAL A 414 3.38 -0.69 12.44
CA VAL A 414 2.24 -0.63 11.52
C VAL A 414 1.68 0.79 11.52
N GLY A 415 1.28 1.31 10.37
CA GLY A 415 0.70 2.64 10.24
C GLY A 415 -0.41 2.70 9.19
N ASN A 416 -1.29 3.68 9.33
CA ASN A 416 -2.27 3.99 8.30
C ASN A 416 -1.78 5.12 7.40
N ASP A 417 -2.31 5.13 6.18
CA ASP A 417 -2.53 6.38 5.48
C ASP A 417 -3.92 6.91 5.87
N ASN A 418 -4.01 8.19 6.19
CA ASN A 418 -5.28 8.84 6.52
C ASN A 418 -5.96 9.44 5.28
N ASN A 419 -5.37 9.31 4.09
CA ASN A 419 -5.89 9.77 2.79
C ASN A 419 -6.51 11.18 2.88
N LEU A 420 -5.85 12.12 3.56
CA LEU A 420 -6.40 13.44 3.85
C LEU A 420 -6.81 14.17 2.54
N PRO A 421 -8.06 14.64 2.38
CA PRO A 421 -9.16 14.69 3.36
C PRO A 421 -10.33 13.72 3.07
N PHE A 422 -10.03 12.55 2.50
CA PHE A 422 -10.98 11.59 1.93
C PHE A 422 -11.15 10.30 2.75
N SER A 423 -10.60 10.20 3.97
CA SER A 423 -10.89 9.07 4.88
C SER A 423 -11.25 9.51 6.29
N SER A 424 -12.17 8.76 6.91
CA SER A 424 -12.60 8.91 8.29
C SER A 424 -13.04 7.53 8.80
N SER A 425 -12.29 6.95 9.73
CA SER A 425 -12.36 5.53 10.10
C SER A 425 -12.53 5.36 11.62
N ARG A 426 -11.96 6.25 12.45
CA ARG A 426 -12.25 6.25 13.90
C ARG A 426 -13.63 6.82 14.19
N GLU A 427 -13.92 7.96 13.56
CA GLU A 427 -15.11 8.78 13.76
C GLU A 427 -15.75 9.06 12.39
N PRO A 428 -17.02 8.71 12.14
CA PRO A 428 -17.60 8.76 10.79
C PRO A 428 -17.56 10.13 10.09
N THR A 429 -17.46 11.22 10.86
CA THR A 429 -17.53 12.61 10.34
C THR A 429 -16.30 13.43 10.68
N LYS A 430 -15.18 12.76 10.98
CA LYS A 430 -13.95 13.43 11.38
C LYS A 430 -12.76 12.74 10.74
N GLN A 431 -11.97 13.54 10.05
CA GLN A 431 -10.70 13.14 9.47
C GLN A 431 -9.81 12.44 10.50
N ASP A 432 -9.22 11.31 10.10
CA ASP A 432 -8.28 10.59 10.93
C ASP A 432 -6.92 11.29 10.98
N ASP A 433 -6.25 11.14 12.12
CA ASP A 433 -4.81 11.40 12.21
C ASP A 433 -4.05 10.25 11.53
N ASN A 434 -2.78 10.47 11.18
CA ASN A 434 -1.88 9.35 10.91
C ASN A 434 -1.46 8.72 12.24
N GLU A 435 -1.75 7.44 12.40
CA GLU A 435 -1.44 6.62 13.58
C GLU A 435 -0.34 5.64 13.23
N PHE A 436 0.67 5.54 14.09
CA PHE A 436 1.68 4.49 14.06
C PHE A 436 1.56 3.66 15.34
N VAL A 437 1.52 2.34 15.20
CA VAL A 437 1.54 1.39 16.32
C VAL A 437 2.80 0.54 16.26
N LEU A 438 3.45 0.37 17.40
CA LEU A 438 4.51 -0.60 17.61
C LEU A 438 3.86 -1.84 18.23
N LEU A 439 3.94 -2.98 17.54
CA LEU A 439 3.29 -4.22 17.96
C LEU A 439 4.35 -5.25 18.34
N ASP A 440 4.25 -5.83 19.54
CA ASP A 440 4.97 -7.05 19.90
C ASP A 440 4.27 -8.24 19.26
N VAL A 441 4.97 -8.88 18.33
CA VAL A 441 4.53 -10.00 17.49
C VAL A 441 5.61 -11.08 17.44
N ALA A 442 6.39 -11.22 18.51
CA ALA A 442 7.56 -12.10 18.56
C ALA A 442 7.26 -13.54 18.13
N ASP A 443 6.06 -14.05 18.45
CA ASP A 443 5.64 -15.40 18.09
C ASP A 443 5.45 -15.56 16.57
N LEU A 444 4.87 -14.56 15.90
CA LEU A 444 4.76 -14.53 14.44
C LEU A 444 6.15 -14.45 13.78
N LEU A 445 7.04 -13.59 14.29
CA LEU A 445 8.39 -13.43 13.74
C LEU A 445 9.22 -14.72 13.87
N LYS A 446 9.02 -15.51 14.93
CA LYS A 446 9.69 -16.80 15.15
C LYS A 446 9.04 -17.98 14.43
N ALA A 447 7.76 -17.88 14.07
CA ALA A 447 7.03 -18.95 13.39
C ALA A 447 7.73 -19.37 12.09
N ARG A 448 7.76 -20.67 11.81
CA ARG A 448 8.34 -21.22 10.59
C ARG A 448 7.27 -21.89 9.78
#